data_AF-A0A7L9UAL7-F1
#
_entry.id   AF-A0A7L9UAL7-F1
#
_cell.length_a   1.000
_cell.length_b   1.000
_cell.length_c   1.000
_cell.angle_alpha   90.00
_cell.angle_beta   90.00
_cell.angle_gamma   90.00
#
_symmetry.space_group_name_H-M   'P 1'
#
loop_
_entity.id
_entity.type
_entity.pdbx_description
1 polymer ?
#
loop_
_entity_poly.entity_id
_entity_poly.type
_entity_poly.pdbx_seq_one_letter_code
_entity_poly.pdbx_strand_id
1 'polypeptide(L)'
;MRERFFTKLIRGTLPLLVWAAHFAGSYVLVAGQCSPAGFAPGSPHRLPLALMTIVALAICAALAWRGRRTLGGGDEGTALLDWAAALTALLAFAGIAWTSVPLWFVDSCS
;
A
#
# COMPACT_ATOMS: atom_id res chain seq x y z
N MET A 1 10.23 15.36 23.12
CA MET A 1 10.54 15.58 21.67
C MET A 1 10.47 14.30 20.84
N ARG A 2 11.09 13.19 21.28
CA ARG A 2 11.13 11.90 20.55
C ARG A 2 9.77 11.37 20.09
N GLU A 3 8.75 11.35 20.97
CA GLU A 3 7.42 10.81 20.61
C GLU A 3 6.71 11.62 19.52
N ARG A 4 6.80 12.96 19.57
CA ARG A 4 6.24 13.83 18.52
C ARG A 4 6.92 13.64 17.17
N PHE A 5 8.22 13.37 17.16
CA PHE A 5 8.96 13.09 15.94
C PHE A 5 8.51 11.78 15.29
N PHE A 6 8.42 10.69 16.06
CA PHE A 6 7.95 9.39 15.56
C PHE A 6 6.53 9.46 15.00
N THR A 7 5.61 10.15 15.68
CA THR A 7 4.23 10.32 15.20
C THR A 7 4.19 11.08 13.88
N LYS A 8 4.98 12.16 13.73
CA LYS A 8 5.07 12.91 12.48
C LYS A 8 5.71 12.08 11.36
N LEU A 9 6.78 11.35 11.67
CA LEU A 9 7.45 10.47 10.72
C LEU A 9 6.49 9.40 10.20
N ILE A 10 5.84 8.66 11.09
CA ILE A 10 4.85 7.63 10.75
C ILE A 10 3.72 8.25 9.92
N ARG A 11 3.19 9.42 10.31
CA ARG A 11 2.12 10.08 9.54
C ARG A 11 2.54 10.40 8.10
N GLY A 12 3.78 10.84 7.88
CA GLY A 12 4.30 11.13 6.54
C GLY A 12 4.61 9.89 5.71
N THR A 13 5.05 8.79 6.34
CA THR A 13 5.49 7.56 5.65
C THR A 13 4.44 6.44 5.65
N LEU A 14 3.32 6.59 6.35
CA LEU A 14 2.27 5.57 6.46
C LEU A 14 1.82 5.01 5.10
N PRO A 15 1.59 5.83 4.06
CA PRO A 15 1.20 5.27 2.76
C PRO A 15 2.28 4.37 2.15
N LEU A 16 3.57 4.71 2.31
CA LEU A 16 4.67 3.86 1.84
C LEU A 16 4.74 2.55 2.62
N LEU A 17 4.42 2.55 3.92
CA LEU A 17 4.31 1.32 4.70
C LEU A 17 3.17 0.43 4.21
N VAL A 18 2.04 1.02 3.83
CA VAL A 18 0.91 0.28 3.22
C VAL A 18 1.34 -0.34 1.89
N TRP A 19 2.03 0.42 1.04
CA TRP A 19 2.59 -0.11 -0.20
C TRP A 19 3.59 -1.25 0.06
N ALA A 20 4.53 -1.09 0.98
CA ALA A 20 5.52 -2.11 1.30
C ALA A 20 4.87 -3.40 1.84
N ALA A 21 3.86 -3.26 2.70
CA ALA A 21 3.10 -4.39 3.22
C ALA A 21 2.29 -5.10 2.12
N HIS A 22 1.65 -4.34 1.23
CA HIS A 22 0.95 -4.89 0.06
C HIS A 22 1.93 -5.63 -0.87
N PHE A 23 3.07 -5.02 -1.19
CA PHE A 23 4.11 -5.61 -2.03
C PHE A 23 4.59 -6.94 -1.45
N ALA A 24 5.05 -6.94 -0.20
CA ALA A 24 5.54 -8.16 0.45
C ALA A 24 4.44 -9.23 0.53
N GLY A 25 3.23 -8.85 0.97
CA GLY A 25 2.12 -9.77 1.14
C GLY A 25 1.65 -10.39 -0.18
N SER A 26 1.54 -9.59 -1.24
CA SER A 26 1.08 -10.06 -2.55
C SER A 26 2.08 -11.03 -3.21
N TYR A 27 3.37 -10.74 -3.12
CA TYR A 27 4.41 -11.62 -3.65
C TYR A 27 4.54 -12.91 -2.82
N VAL A 28 4.51 -12.83 -1.49
CA VAL A 28 4.54 -14.02 -0.62
C VAL A 28 3.30 -14.90 -0.86
N LEU A 29 2.14 -14.30 -1.05
CA LEU A 29 0.90 -15.02 -1.33
C LEU A 29 0.99 -15.80 -2.64
N VAL A 30 1.42 -15.15 -3.73
CA VAL A 30 1.56 -15.82 -5.04
C VAL A 30 2.68 -16.88 -4.99
N ALA A 31 3.83 -16.57 -4.37
CA ALA A 31 4.92 -17.51 -4.19
C ALA A 31 4.51 -18.74 -3.37
N GLY A 32 3.72 -18.54 -2.30
CA GLY A 32 3.19 -19.63 -1.48
C GLY A 32 2.23 -20.53 -2.26
N GLN A 33 1.38 -19.95 -3.10
CA GLN A 33 0.47 -20.70 -3.97
C GLN A 33 1.23 -21.50 -5.05
N CYS A 34 2.36 -20.97 -5.53
CA CYS A 34 3.22 -21.66 -6.49
C CYS A 34 4.27 -22.58 -5.87
N SER A 35 4.34 -22.67 -4.53
CA SER A 35 5.32 -23.51 -3.86
C SER A 35 4.89 -25.00 -3.88
N PRO A 36 5.83 -25.96 -3.78
CA PRO A 36 5.49 -27.39 -3.69
C PRO A 36 4.72 -27.76 -2.41
N ALA A 37 4.72 -26.88 -1.40
CA ALA A 37 3.88 -26.98 -0.21
C ALA A 37 2.52 -26.28 -0.38
N GLY A 38 2.23 -25.74 -1.56
CA GLY A 38 1.14 -24.83 -1.87
C GLY A 38 -0.26 -25.44 -1.87
N PHE A 39 -1.24 -24.58 -1.60
CA PHE A 39 -2.61 -24.91 -1.20
C PHE A 39 -3.53 -25.54 -2.27
N ALA A 40 -3.13 -25.65 -3.54
CA ALA A 40 -3.85 -26.40 -4.57
C ALA A 40 -3.02 -26.53 -5.86
N PRO A 41 -3.05 -27.69 -6.55
CA PRO A 41 -2.48 -27.80 -7.90
C PRO A 41 -3.31 -26.96 -8.91
N GLY A 42 -2.65 -26.12 -9.71
CA GLY A 42 -3.29 -25.34 -10.78
C GLY A 42 -2.89 -23.87 -10.83
N SER A 43 -3.84 -23.00 -11.20
CA SER A 43 -3.65 -21.54 -11.29
C SER A 43 -3.75 -20.87 -9.91
N PRO A 44 -2.96 -19.83 -9.62
CA PRO A 44 -3.06 -19.11 -8.35
C PRO A 44 -4.44 -18.46 -8.17
N HIS A 45 -4.99 -18.59 -6.96
CA HIS A 45 -6.25 -17.94 -6.57
C HIS A 45 -6.09 -16.42 -6.55
N ARG A 46 -6.77 -15.75 -7.49
CA ARG A 46 -6.71 -14.29 -7.70
C ARG A 46 -7.53 -13.47 -6.70
N LEU A 47 -8.55 -14.07 -6.08
CA LEU A 47 -9.44 -13.37 -5.14
C LEU A 47 -8.70 -12.72 -3.94
N PRO A 48 -7.83 -13.42 -3.20
CA PRO A 48 -7.12 -12.79 -2.08
C PRO A 48 -6.20 -11.65 -2.54
N LEU A 49 -5.53 -11.78 -3.70
CA LEU A 49 -4.72 -10.72 -4.29
C LEU A 49 -5.57 -9.47 -4.61
N ALA A 50 -6.75 -9.68 -5.22
CA ALA A 50 -7.69 -8.60 -5.53
C ALA A 50 -8.15 -7.88 -4.26
N LEU A 51 -8.55 -8.63 -3.23
CA LEU A 51 -8.98 -8.06 -1.95
C LEU A 51 -7.86 -7.26 -1.27
N MET A 52 -6.65 -7.82 -1.16
CA MET A 52 -5.50 -7.11 -0.58
C MET A 52 -5.18 -5.81 -1.34
N THR A 53 -5.26 -5.84 -2.67
CA THR A 53 -5.03 -4.66 -3.51
C THR A 53 -6.09 -3.60 -3.28
N ILE A 54 -7.39 -3.96 -3.32
CA ILE A 54 -8.49 -3.02 -3.08
C ILE A 54 -8.38 -2.38 -1.70
N VAL A 55 -8.08 -3.17 -0.66
CA VAL A 55 -7.91 -2.67 0.71
C VAL A 55 -6.73 -1.68 0.79
N ALA A 56 -5.59 -2.01 0.19
CA ALA A 56 -4.42 -1.13 0.21
C ALA A 56 -4.68 0.20 -0.53
N LEU A 57 -5.35 0.15 -1.68
CA LEU A 57 -5.75 1.35 -2.43
C LEU A 57 -6.76 2.19 -1.64
N ALA A 58 -7.74 1.56 -1.00
CA ALA A 58 -8.73 2.25 -0.16
C ALA A 58 -8.07 2.96 1.02
N ILE A 59 -7.09 2.32 1.68
CA ILE A 59 -6.31 2.95 2.76
C ILE A 59 -5.55 4.16 2.22
N CYS A 60 -4.83 4.04 1.10
CA CYS A 60 -4.08 5.16 0.51
C CYS A 60 -5.00 6.32 0.11
N ALA A 61 -6.16 6.02 -0.49
CA ALA A 61 -7.15 7.02 -0.86
C ALA A 61 -7.73 7.73 0.38
N ALA A 62 -8.04 6.99 1.46
CA ALA A 62 -8.51 7.56 2.71
C ALA A 62 -7.46 8.45 3.37
N LEU A 63 -6.17 8.07 3.33
CA LEU A 63 -5.06 8.87 3.85
C LEU A 63 -4.87 10.16 3.04
N ALA A 64 -4.92 10.08 1.71
CA ALA A 64 -4.87 11.24 0.83
C ALA A 64 -6.05 12.20 1.08
N TRP A 65 -7.26 11.66 1.24
CA TRP A 65 -8.46 12.45 1.54
C TRP A 65 -8.36 13.18 2.88
N ARG A 66 -7.84 12.51 3.92
CA ARG A 66 -7.59 13.13 5.23
C ARG A 66 -6.58 14.27 5.15
N GLY A 67 -5.49 14.08 4.40
CA GLY A 67 -4.49 15.13 4.18
C GLY A 67 -5.06 16.35 3.44
N ARG A 68 -5.95 16.16 2.45
CA ARG A 68 -6.62 17.27 1.77
C ARG A 68 -7.52 18.09 2.70
N ARG A 69 -8.20 17.44 3.65
CA ARG A 69 -9.02 18.15 4.64
C ARG A 69 -8.19 18.99 5.61
N THR A 70 -6.95 18.58 5.92
CA THR A 70 -6.08 19.37 6.80
C THR A 70 -5.38 20.52 6.06
N LEU A 71 -5.04 20.34 4.77
CA LEU A 71 -4.48 21.41 3.93
C LEU A 71 -5.44 22.62 3.77
N GLY A 72 -6.75 22.40 3.80
CA GLY A 72 -7.75 23.49 3.75
C GLY A 72 -7.97 24.23 5.07
N GLY A 73 -7.35 23.79 6.16
CA GLY A 73 -7.62 24.25 7.53
C GLY A 73 -6.56 25.16 8.19
N GLY A 74 -5.44 25.46 7.53
CA GLY A 74 -4.54 26.55 7.92
C GLY A 74 -3.81 26.41 9.26
N ASP A 75 -2.88 25.46 9.36
CA ASP A 75 -1.79 25.53 10.36
C ASP A 75 -0.44 25.48 9.62
N GLU A 76 0.25 26.63 9.52
CA GLU A 76 1.54 26.77 8.81
C GLU A 76 2.61 25.81 9.36
N GLY A 77 2.51 25.43 10.64
CA GLY A 77 3.45 24.53 11.30
C GLY A 77 3.43 23.07 10.82
N THR A 78 2.40 22.65 10.06
CA THR A 78 2.27 21.27 9.56
C THR A 78 2.10 21.15 8.05
N ALA A 79 2.10 22.26 7.31
CA ALA A 79 1.90 22.26 5.86
C ALA A 79 2.85 21.32 5.11
N LEU A 80 4.15 21.32 5.46
CA LEU A 80 5.14 20.44 4.84
C LEU A 80 4.85 18.95 5.09
N LEU A 81 4.38 18.60 6.29
CA LEU A 81 4.03 17.22 6.65
C LEU A 81 2.80 16.74 5.88
N ASP A 82 1.80 17.60 5.69
CA ASP A 82 0.61 17.26 4.94
C ASP A 82 0.90 17.11 3.43
N TRP A 83 1.78 17.95 2.88
CA TRP A 83 2.30 17.76 1.52
C TRP A 83 3.08 16.46 1.36
N ALA A 84 3.97 16.15 2.31
CA ALA A 84 4.71 14.90 2.31
C ALA A 84 3.76 13.70 2.35
N ALA A 85 2.75 13.70 3.23
CA ALA A 85 1.76 12.64 3.34
C ALA A 85 0.91 12.50 2.06
N ALA A 86 0.57 13.61 1.39
CA ALA A 86 -0.18 13.57 0.14
C ALA A 86 0.66 12.99 -1.02
N LEU A 87 1.91 13.41 -1.14
CA LEU A 87 2.83 12.92 -2.16
C LEU A 87 3.17 11.44 -1.95
N THR A 88 3.42 11.01 -0.71
CA THR A 88 3.65 9.60 -0.40
C THR A 88 2.41 8.75 -0.63
N ALA A 89 1.20 9.28 -0.40
CA ALA A 89 -0.04 8.57 -0.72
C ALA A 89 -0.24 8.36 -2.23
N LEU A 90 0.08 9.38 -3.05
CA LEU A 90 0.07 9.23 -4.51
C LEU A 90 1.10 8.22 -4.99
N LEU A 91 2.32 8.30 -4.45
CA LEU A 91 3.40 7.39 -4.81
C LEU A 91 3.08 5.95 -4.38
N ALA A 92 2.53 5.75 -3.18
CA ALA A 92 2.09 4.45 -2.70
C ALA A 92 0.95 3.89 -3.56
N PHE A 93 -0.02 4.71 -3.96
CA PHE A 93 -1.10 4.29 -4.85
C PHE A 93 -0.56 3.80 -6.20
N ALA A 94 0.31 4.59 -6.82
CA ALA A 94 0.98 4.20 -8.07
C ALA A 94 1.82 2.94 -7.90
N GLY A 95 2.55 2.84 -6.78
CA GLY A 95 3.31 1.66 -6.40
C GLY A 95 2.45 0.42 -6.29
N ILE A 96 1.32 0.47 -5.56
CA ILE A 96 0.39 -0.66 -5.40
C ILE A 96 -0.18 -1.09 -6.74
N ALA A 97 -0.64 -0.12 -7.55
CA ALA A 97 -1.18 -0.41 -8.87
C ALA A 97 -0.13 -1.12 -9.74
N TRP A 98 1.09 -0.59 -9.80
CA TRP A 98 2.18 -1.17 -10.57
C TRP A 98 2.63 -2.53 -10.06
N THR A 99 2.79 -2.72 -8.75
CA THR A 99 3.25 -3.99 -8.17
C THR A 99 2.23 -5.11 -8.30
N SER A 100 0.94 -4.78 -8.40
CA SER A 100 -0.10 -5.77 -8.69
C SER A 100 -0.07 -6.27 -10.13
N VAL A 101 0.36 -5.46 -11.11
CA VAL A 101 0.27 -5.79 -12.54
C VAL A 101 0.97 -7.13 -12.89
N PRO A 102 2.25 -7.35 -12.55
CA PRO A 102 2.93 -8.61 -12.89
C PRO A 102 2.23 -9.85 -12.33
N LEU A 103 1.65 -9.75 -11.14
CA LEU A 103 0.99 -10.86 -10.45
C LEU A 103 -0.30 -11.33 -11.16
N TRP A 104 -0.93 -10.45 -11.95
CA TRP A 104 -2.09 -10.82 -12.78
C TRP A 104 -1.71 -11.63 -14.03
N PHE A 105 -0.45 -11.55 -14.47
CA PHE A 105 0.09 -12.31 -15.59
C PHE A 105 0.66 -13.67 -15.20
N VAL A 106 0.59 -14.04 -13.91
CA VAL A 106 0.95 -15.39 -13.46
C VAL A 106 -0.24 -16.31 -13.72
N ASP A 107 -0.23 -16.96 -14.88
CA ASP A 107 -1.32 -17.85 -15.31
C ASP A 107 -1.16 -19.29 -14.81
N SER A 108 0.07 -19.75 -14.57
CA SER A 108 0.35 -21.09 -14.05
C SER A 108 1.59 -21.12 -13.15
N CYS A 109 1.53 -21.93 -12.10
CA CYS A 109 2.67 -22.31 -11.30
C CYS A 109 3.21 -23.65 -11.86
N SER A 110 4.14 -23.58 -12.81
CA SER A 110 4.78 -24.75 -13.44
C SER A 110 6.16 -25.01 -12.90
#